data_AF-A0A6J0AD98-F1
#
_entry.id   AF-A0A6J0AD98-F1
#
_cell.length_a   1.000
_cell.length_b   1.000
_cell.length_c   1.000
_cell.angle_alpha   90.00
_cell.angle_beta   90.00
_cell.angle_gamma   90.00
#
_symmetry.space_group_name_H-M   'P 1'
#
loop_
_entity.id
_entity.type
_entity.pdbx_description
1 polymer ?
#
loop_
_entity_poly.entity_id
_entity_poly.type
_entity_poly.pdbx_seq_one_letter_code
_entity_poly.pdbx_strand_id
1 'polypeptide(L)'
;MVEGFFDRGASIVEDKLVEDLRTRESEEQKRNRVRGILRIIKPCNHVLSLSFPIRRDDGSWEVIEGYRAQHSQHRTPCKGGER
;
A
#
# COMPACT_ATOMS: atom_id res chain seq x y z
N MET A 1 9.65 2.99 -8.50
CA MET A 1 9.10 2.68 -9.85
C MET A 1 7.58 2.66 -9.84
N VAL A 2 6.92 1.79 -9.07
CA VAL A 2 5.45 1.71 -9.03
C VAL A 2 4.78 2.99 -8.49
N GLU A 3 5.39 3.61 -7.46
CA GLU A 3 4.92 4.89 -6.93
C GLU A 3 4.86 6.01 -7.98
N GLY A 4 5.77 6.03 -8.96
CA GLY A 4 5.75 7.05 -10.01
C GLY A 4 4.57 6.91 -10.96
N PHE A 5 4.07 5.68 -11.18
CA PHE A 5 2.83 5.47 -11.93
C PHE A 5 1.62 5.96 -11.15
N PHE A 6 1.61 5.73 -9.83
CA PHE A 6 0.58 6.26 -8.94
C PHE A 6 0.57 7.80 -8.94
N ASP A 7 1.73 8.43 -8.77
CA ASP A 7 1.85 9.89 -8.71
C ASP A 7 1.39 10.56 -10.01
N ARG A 8 1.69 9.95 -11.17
CA ARG A 8 1.19 10.41 -12.47
C ARG A 8 -0.33 10.31 -12.57
N GLY A 9 -0.92 9.23 -12.08
CA GLY A 9 -2.38 9.07 -12.06
C GLY A 9 -3.03 10.09 -11.12
N ALA A 10 -2.45 10.25 -9.92
CA ALA A 10 -2.89 11.17 -8.89
C ALA A 10 -2.94 12.62 -9.39
N SER A 11 -1.91 13.08 -10.11
CA SER A 11 -1.87 14.46 -10.64
C SER A 11 -2.96 14.74 -11.68
N ILE A 12 -3.37 13.73 -12.46
CA ILE A 12 -4.43 13.88 -13.47
C ILE A 12 -5.81 13.97 -12.82
N VAL A 13 -6.05 13.18 -11.77
CA VAL A 13 -7.38 13.10 -11.14
C VAL A 13 -7.57 14.03 -9.94
N GLU A 14 -6.53 14.73 -9.49
CA GLU A 14 -6.57 15.56 -8.28
C GLU A 14 -7.70 16.61 -8.33
N ASP A 15 -7.80 17.38 -9.43
CA ASP A 15 -8.83 18.41 -9.55
C ASP A 15 -10.24 17.83 -9.56
N LYS A 16 -10.43 16.68 -10.21
CA LYS A 16 -11.71 15.96 -10.22
C LYS A 16 -12.10 15.47 -8.83
N LEU A 17 -11.14 14.92 -8.08
CA LEU A 17 -11.38 14.44 -6.72
C LEU A 17 -11.74 15.57 -5.75
N VAL A 18 -11.24 16.78 -5.98
CA VAL A 18 -11.58 17.98 -5.21
C VAL A 18 -13.00 18.44 -5.52
N GLU A 19 -13.38 18.45 -6.81
CA GLU A 19 -14.73 18.80 -7.27
C GLU A 19 -15.79 17.81 -6.74
N ASP A 20 -15.50 16.50 -6.79
CA ASP A 20 -16.40 15.44 -6.34
C ASP A 20 -16.62 15.45 -4.81
N LEU A 21 -15.78 16.17 -4.05
CA LEU A 21 -15.79 16.19 -2.60
C LEU A 21 -16.93 17.07 -2.06
N ARG A 22 -18.04 16.42 -1.69
CA ARG A 22 -19.24 17.06 -1.12
C ARG A 22 -19.06 17.46 0.36
N THR A 23 -18.09 18.29 0.67
CA THR A 23 -17.90 18.89 2.01
C THR A 23 -18.10 20.40 2.00
N ARG A 24 -18.45 20.98 3.15
CA ARG A 24 -18.62 22.43 3.34
C ARG A 24 -17.28 23.18 3.55
N GLU A 25 -16.16 22.48 3.37
CA GLU A 25 -14.81 23.01 3.60
C GLU A 25 -14.38 23.95 2.46
N SER A 26 -13.35 24.78 2.70
CA SER A 26 -12.77 25.59 1.64
C SER A 26 -12.08 24.72 0.57
N GLU A 27 -11.90 25.27 -0.63
CA GLU A 27 -11.23 24.55 -1.74
C GLU A 27 -9.80 24.10 -1.38
N GLU A 28 -9.08 24.91 -0.61
CA GLU A 28 -7.74 24.56 -0.12
C GLU A 28 -7.78 23.40 0.87
N GLN A 29 -8.74 23.39 1.79
CA GLN A 29 -8.94 22.29 2.73
C GLN A 29 -9.29 20.98 2.00
N LYS A 30 -10.13 21.05 0.96
CA LYS A 30 -10.44 19.90 0.10
C LYS A 30 -9.19 19.36 -0.60
N ARG A 31 -8.37 20.23 -1.22
CA ARG A 31 -7.09 19.83 -1.84
C ARG A 31 -6.17 19.15 -0.84
N ASN A 32 -6.00 19.75 0.34
CA ASN A 32 -5.16 19.18 1.39
C ASN A 32 -5.67 17.81 1.85
N ARG A 33 -6.99 17.64 1.95
CA ARG A 33 -7.62 16.37 2.29
C ARG A 33 -7.41 15.31 1.21
N VAL A 34 -7.62 15.63 -0.06
CA VAL A 34 -7.38 14.72 -1.19
C VAL A 34 -5.93 14.26 -1.21
N ARG A 35 -4.98 15.20 -1.10
CA ARG A 35 -3.54 14.88 -1.01
C ARG A 35 -3.21 14.03 0.20
N GLY A 36 -3.83 14.30 1.34
CA GLY A 36 -3.69 13.51 2.56
C GLY A 36 -4.14 12.06 2.37
N ILE A 37 -5.30 11.84 1.74
CA ILE A 37 -5.82 10.50 1.46
C ILE A 37 -4.91 9.76 0.49
N LEU A 38 -4.46 10.42 -0.59
CA LEU A 38 -3.54 9.81 -1.56
C LEU A 38 -2.21 9.40 -0.90
N ARG A 39 -1.72 10.19 0.06
CA ARG A 39 -0.54 9.84 0.87
C ARG A 39 -0.77 8.63 1.77
N ILE A 40 -1.97 8.42 2.29
CA ILE A 40 -2.32 7.23 3.09
C ILE A 40 -2.40 5.98 2.20
N ILE A 41 -2.90 6.12 0.97
CA ILE A 41 -3.05 4.99 0.03
C ILE A 41 -1.69 4.48 -0.46
N LYS A 42 -0.69 5.37 -0.57
CA LYS A 42 0.59 5.08 -1.23
C LYS A 42 1.46 4.00 -0.55
N PRO A 43 1.71 4.02 0.78
CA PRO A 43 2.57 3.03 1.43
C PRO A 43 1.83 1.71 1.73
N CYS A 44 2.58 0.64 2.01
CA CYS A 44 2.01 -0.59 2.56
C CYS A 44 1.67 -0.41 4.04
N ASN A 45 0.47 -0.86 4.44
CA ASN A 45 0.03 -0.78 5.83
C ASN A 45 0.78 -1.76 6.76
N HIS A 46 1.06 -2.97 6.27
CA HIS A 46 1.76 -3.99 7.06
C HIS A 46 2.77 -4.74 6.20
N VAL A 47 3.96 -5.01 6.75
CA VAL A 47 4.97 -5.88 6.14
C VAL A 47 5.47 -6.82 7.21
N LEU A 48 5.33 -8.12 6.95
CA LEU A 48 5.83 -9.17 7.83
C LEU A 48 7.11 -9.75 7.23
N SER A 49 8.17 -9.78 8.04
CA SER A 49 9.43 -10.46 7.74
C SER A 49 9.58 -11.64 8.70
N LEU A 50 9.89 -12.81 8.18
CA LEU A 50 10.01 -14.04 8.94
C LEU A 50 11.35 -14.70 8.66
N SER A 51 11.96 -15.27 9.70
CA SER A 51 13.11 -16.15 9.58
C SER A 51 12.81 -17.40 10.39
N PHE A 52 12.81 -18.57 9.76
CA PHE A 52 12.51 -19.83 10.45
C PHE A 52 13.43 -20.96 9.98
N PRO A 53 13.86 -21.84 10.90
CA PRO A 53 14.69 -22.98 10.54
C PRO A 53 13.86 -24.11 9.95
N ILE A 54 14.44 -24.81 8.98
CA ILE A 54 13.96 -26.09 8.47
C ILE A 54 15.07 -27.13 8.56
N ARG A 55 14.69 -28.40 8.66
CA ARG A 55 15.61 -29.52 8.50
C ARG A 55 15.54 -30.01 7.06
N ARG A 56 16.67 -30.06 6.38
CA ARG A 56 16.83 -30.58 5.01
C ARG A 56 16.83 -32.11 5.02
N ASP A 57 16.64 -32.70 3.84
CA ASP A 57 16.60 -34.16 3.65
C ASP A 57 17.91 -34.85 4.05
N ASP A 58 19.06 -34.15 3.93
CA ASP A 58 20.38 -34.62 4.35
C ASP A 58 20.62 -34.54 5.87
N GLY A 59 19.63 -34.03 6.61
CA GLY A 59 19.68 -33.86 8.06
C GLY A 59 20.28 -32.54 8.54
N SER A 60 20.78 -31.67 7.66
CA SER A 60 21.28 -30.34 8.01
C SER A 60 20.14 -29.37 8.36
N TRP A 61 20.47 -28.33 9.12
CA TRP A 61 19.54 -27.24 9.47
C TRP A 61 19.85 -26.01 8.64
N GLU A 62 18.80 -25.40 8.09
CA GLU A 62 18.90 -24.17 7.31
C GLU A 62 17.85 -23.16 7.74
N VAL A 63 18.21 -21.88 7.82
CA VAL A 63 17.27 -20.79 8.10
C VAL A 63 16.79 -20.19 6.79
N ILE A 64 15.47 -20.15 6.59
CA ILE A 64 14.83 -19.52 5.43
C ILE A 64 14.25 -18.17 5.85
N GLU A 65 14.42 -17.18 4.98
CA GLU A 65 13.78 -15.87 5.10
C GLU A 65 12.55 -15.78 4.19
N GLY A 66 11.49 -15.16 4.69
CA GLY A 66 10.25 -14.96 3.95
C GLY A 66 9.61 -13.61 4.26
N TYR A 67 8.85 -13.09 3.30
CA TYR A 67 8.20 -11.79 3.41
C TYR A 67 6.75 -11.84 2.93
N ARG A 68 5.87 -11.10 3.63
CA ARG A 68 4.51 -10.85 3.15
C ARG A 68 4.11 -9.40 3.43
N ALA A 69 3.92 -8.63 2.37
CA ALA A 69 3.40 -7.26 2.44
C ALA A 69 1.89 -7.24 2.20
N GLN A 70 1.15 -6.56 3.07
CA GLN A 70 -0.26 -6.22 2.88
C GLN A 70 -0.37 -4.73 2.61
N HIS A 71 -0.63 -4.37 1.36
CA HIS A 71 -0.61 -2.98 0.93
C HIS A 71 -1.76 -2.17 1.52
N SER A 72 -3.00 -2.66 1.41
CA SER A 72 -4.19 -1.91 1.84
C SER A 72 -5.27 -2.84 2.40
N GLN A 73 -6.00 -2.38 3.42
CA GLN A 73 -7.18 -3.04 4.00
C GLN A 73 -8.48 -2.27 3.74
N HIS A 74 -8.50 -1.34 2.77
CA HIS A 74 -9.74 -0.64 2.38
C HIS A 74 -10.84 -1.62 1.90
N ARG A 75 -10.44 -2.84 1.50
CA ARG A 75 -11.30 -4.01 1.31
C ARG A 75 -10.68 -5.23 2.00
N THR A 76 -11.53 -6.10 2.50
CA THR A 76 -11.14 -7.35 3.18
C THR A 76 -11.76 -8.57 2.48
N PRO A 77 -11.03 -9.70 2.36
CA PRO A 77 -9.63 -9.93 2.76
C PRO A 77 -8.60 -9.37 1.76
N CYS A 78 -7.33 -9.24 2.20
CA CYS A 78 -6.22 -8.96 1.29
C CYS A 78 -5.99 -10.12 0.30
N LYS A 79 -5.60 -9.81 -0.94
CA LYS A 79 -5.32 -10.81 -1.98
C LYS A 79 -3.94 -10.59 -2.62
N GLY A 80 -3.20 -11.67 -2.82
CA GLY A 80 -1.86 -11.68 -3.42
C GLY A 80 -1.32 -13.12 -3.50
N GLY A 81 -0.39 -13.36 -4.43
CA GLY A 81 0.28 -14.65 -4.59
C GLY A 81 1.53 -14.78 -3.71
N GLU A 82 2.18 -15.94 -3.81
CA GLU A 82 3.45 -16.26 -3.16
C GLU A 82 4.51 -16.47 -4.27
N ARG A 83 5.74 -16.03 -4.02
CA ARG A 83 6.87 -16.13 -4.95
C ARG A 83 8.08 -16.65 -4.21
#